data_AF-A0A2P2DY34-F1
#
_entry.id   AF-A0A2P2DY34-F1
#
_cell.length_a   1.000
_cell.length_b   1.000
_cell.length_c   1.000
_cell.angle_alpha   90.00
_cell.angle_beta   90.00
_cell.angle_gamma   90.00
#
_symmetry.space_group_name_H-M   'P 1'
#
loop_
_entity.id
_entity.type
_entity.pdbx_description
1 polymer ?
#
loop_
_entity_poly.entity_id
_entity_poly.type
_entity_poly.pdbx_seq_one_letter_code
_entity_poly.pdbx_strand_id
1 'polypeptide(L)'
;MLELLFSTSDSIVPLVLRLTLGIVIFPHGAQKLLGWFGGYGFKGTYGYFTGQAGLPGIIAFLVIIGESLGSVALVLGFLTKFSALSIGIIMLGAAFLVHRPNGFFINWFGAQKGEGMEFHLLAIGLSIALVITGGGAFSVDYFLQSLITN
;
A
#
# COMPACT_ATOMS: atom_id res chain seq x y z
N MET A 1 19.29 14.73 1.69
CA MET A 1 18.18 14.09 0.92
C MET A 1 17.98 12.64 1.33
N LEU A 2 19.01 11.78 1.26
CA LEU A 2 18.91 10.37 1.64
C LEU A 2 18.59 10.16 3.13
N GLU A 3 19.13 10.99 4.02
CA GLU A 3 18.83 10.94 5.45
C GLU A 3 17.33 11.11 5.76
N LEU A 4 16.60 11.93 5.00
CA LEU A 4 15.17 12.13 5.21
C LEU A 4 14.37 10.87 4.85
N LEU A 5 14.78 10.20 3.76
CA LEU A 5 14.12 9.00 3.24
C LEU A 5 14.34 7.80 4.16
N PHE A 6 15.55 7.64 4.72
CA PHE A 6 15.92 6.51 5.56
C PHE A 6 15.80 6.78 7.07
N SER A 7 15.54 8.03 7.49
CA SER A 7 15.38 8.40 8.89
C SER A 7 14.30 7.53 9.56
N THR A 8 14.70 6.79 10.59
CA THR A 8 13.80 5.97 11.38
C THR A 8 14.31 5.77 12.83
N SER A 9 13.47 5.23 13.70
CA SER A 9 13.83 4.86 15.07
C SER A 9 14.20 3.38 15.17
N ASP A 10 14.80 2.98 16.29
CA ASP A 10 15.07 1.58 16.66
C ASP A 10 13.86 0.87 17.29
N SER A 11 12.68 1.50 17.24
CA SER A 11 11.45 0.97 17.84
C SER A 11 10.90 -0.24 17.07
N ILE A 12 10.29 -1.17 17.80
CA ILE A 12 9.55 -2.31 17.22
C ILE A 12 8.15 -1.90 16.71
N VAL A 13 7.64 -0.73 17.09
CA VAL A 13 6.29 -0.29 16.71
C VAL A 13 6.13 -0.22 15.17
N PRO A 14 7.02 0.42 14.42
CA PRO A 14 6.90 0.47 12.96
C PRO A 14 7.05 -0.90 12.29
N LEU A 15 7.76 -1.86 12.90
CA LEU A 15 7.82 -3.25 12.43
C LEU A 15 6.42 -3.87 12.40
N VAL A 16 5.67 -3.76 13.49
CA VAL A 16 4.31 -4.31 13.57
C VAL A 16 3.41 -3.65 12.52
N LEU A 17 3.49 -2.31 12.38
CA LEU A 17 2.70 -1.56 11.43
C LEU A 17 3.01 -1.95 9.98
N ARG A 18 4.30 -2.04 9.60
CA ARG A 18 4.72 -2.34 8.23
C ARG A 18 4.44 -3.78 7.83
N LEU A 19 4.60 -4.74 8.75
CA LEU A 19 4.21 -6.13 8.50
C LEU A 19 2.69 -6.25 8.34
N THR A 20 1.92 -5.62 9.21
CA THR A 20 0.44 -5.64 9.13
C THR A 20 -0.03 -5.06 7.80
N LEU A 21 0.39 -3.84 7.47
CA LEU A 21 -0.02 -3.17 6.23
C LEU A 21 0.51 -3.90 5.00
N GLY A 22 1.80 -4.26 4.98
CA GLY A 22 2.43 -4.90 3.84
C GLY A 22 1.86 -6.29 3.53
N ILE A 23 1.66 -7.13 4.53
CA ILE A 23 1.10 -8.48 4.35
C ILE A 23 -0.35 -8.40 3.85
N VAL A 24 -1.14 -7.46 4.36
CA VAL A 24 -2.54 -7.29 3.96
C VAL A 24 -2.66 -6.71 2.54
N ILE A 25 -1.80 -5.78 2.16
CA ILE A 25 -1.81 -5.17 0.81
C ILE A 25 -1.19 -6.11 -0.25
N PHE A 26 -0.26 -6.98 0.13
CA PHE A 26 0.44 -7.85 -0.81
C PHE A 26 -0.49 -8.71 -1.70
N PRO A 27 -1.52 -9.40 -1.18
CA PRO A 27 -2.47 -10.13 -2.02
C PRO A 27 -3.14 -9.26 -3.09
N HIS A 28 -3.50 -8.01 -2.76
CA HIS A 28 -4.12 -7.08 -3.70
C HIS A 28 -3.14 -6.67 -4.81
N GLY A 29 -1.89 -6.38 -4.47
CA GLY A 29 -0.84 -6.14 -5.45
C GLY A 29 -0.58 -7.36 -6.33
N ALA A 30 -0.42 -8.55 -5.72
CA ALA A 30 -0.18 -9.80 -6.42
C ALA A 30 -1.34 -10.18 -7.38
N GLN A 31 -2.58 -9.91 -7.01
CA GLN A 31 -3.74 -10.03 -7.90
C GLN A 31 -3.60 -9.14 -9.14
N LYS A 32 -3.19 -7.88 -8.92
CA LYS A 32 -3.08 -6.86 -9.96
C LYS A 32 -1.90 -7.07 -10.90
N LEU A 33 -0.74 -7.50 -10.40
CA LEU A 33 0.48 -7.65 -11.19
C LEU A 33 0.64 -9.07 -11.74
N LEU A 34 0.48 -10.07 -10.87
CA LEU A 34 0.84 -11.47 -11.16
C LEU A 34 -0.36 -12.37 -11.47
N GLY A 35 -1.57 -11.92 -11.18
CA GLY A 35 -2.79 -12.73 -11.34
C GLY A 35 -2.95 -13.80 -10.27
N TRP A 36 -2.22 -13.69 -9.16
CA TRP A 36 -2.35 -14.59 -8.02
C TRP A 36 -3.71 -14.43 -7.35
N PHE A 37 -4.12 -15.41 -6.53
CA PHE A 37 -5.36 -15.36 -5.75
C PHE A 37 -6.61 -15.04 -6.58
N GLY A 38 -6.67 -15.57 -7.81
CA GLY A 38 -7.79 -15.34 -8.74
C GLY A 38 -7.82 -13.94 -9.36
N GLY A 39 -6.72 -13.18 -9.28
CA GLY A 39 -6.61 -11.86 -9.88
C GLY A 39 -6.44 -11.89 -11.41
N TYR A 40 -6.61 -10.73 -12.04
CA TYR A 40 -6.57 -10.58 -13.50
C TYR A 40 -5.16 -10.41 -14.09
N GLY A 41 -4.15 -10.24 -13.22
CA GLY A 41 -2.77 -9.96 -13.61
C GLY A 41 -2.62 -8.63 -14.35
N PHE A 42 -1.38 -8.28 -14.69
CA PHE A 42 -1.07 -6.92 -15.18
C PHE A 42 -1.94 -6.51 -16.36
N LYS A 43 -2.04 -7.35 -17.40
CA LYS A 43 -2.79 -7.00 -18.63
C LYS A 43 -4.28 -6.81 -18.36
N GLY A 44 -4.88 -7.70 -17.56
CA GLY A 44 -6.31 -7.64 -17.26
C GLY A 44 -6.65 -6.46 -16.35
N THR A 45 -5.87 -6.25 -15.29
CA THR A 45 -6.05 -5.11 -14.38
C THR A 45 -5.79 -3.78 -15.08
N TYR A 46 -4.72 -3.67 -15.87
CA TYR A 46 -4.44 -2.46 -16.63
C TYR A 46 -5.59 -2.13 -17.59
N GLY A 47 -6.07 -3.12 -18.35
CA GLY A 47 -7.20 -2.94 -19.26
C GLY A 47 -8.49 -2.54 -18.55
N TYR A 48 -8.77 -3.11 -17.37
CA TYR A 48 -9.90 -2.69 -16.54
C TYR A 48 -9.76 -1.22 -16.11
N PHE A 49 -8.59 -0.83 -15.61
CA PHE A 49 -8.36 0.53 -15.13
C PHE A 49 -8.43 1.57 -16.23
N THR A 50 -7.82 1.34 -17.39
CA THR A 50 -7.82 2.32 -18.48
C THR A 50 -9.11 2.32 -19.27
N GLY A 51 -9.80 1.18 -19.36
CA GLY A 51 -11.03 1.02 -20.12
C GLY A 51 -12.28 1.33 -19.30
N GLN A 52 -12.54 0.52 -18.27
CA GLN A 52 -13.79 0.61 -17.50
C GLN A 52 -13.73 1.70 -16.43
N ALA A 53 -12.62 1.80 -15.69
CA ALA A 53 -12.46 2.82 -14.66
C ALA A 53 -12.01 4.20 -15.21
N GLY A 54 -11.63 4.26 -16.50
CA GLY A 54 -11.24 5.51 -17.17
C GLY A 54 -9.96 6.17 -16.62
N LEU A 55 -9.11 5.43 -15.92
CA LEU A 55 -7.85 5.97 -15.39
C LEU A 55 -6.84 6.21 -16.51
N PRO A 56 -6.07 7.31 -16.47
CA PRO A 56 -4.93 7.49 -17.36
C PRO A 56 -3.96 6.32 -17.23
N GLY A 57 -3.39 5.85 -18.36
CA GLY A 57 -2.53 4.67 -18.39
C GLY A 57 -1.34 4.72 -17.43
N ILE A 58 -0.76 5.91 -17.22
CA ILE A 58 0.32 6.09 -16.25
C ILE A 58 -0.16 5.88 -14.81
N ILE A 59 -1.37 6.33 -14.46
CA ILE A 59 -1.95 6.15 -13.14
C ILE A 59 -2.30 4.68 -12.90
N ALA A 60 -2.89 4.01 -13.89
CA ALA A 60 -3.16 2.57 -13.83
C ALA A 60 -1.87 1.76 -13.57
N PHE A 61 -0.80 2.08 -14.29
CA PHE A 61 0.51 1.46 -14.09
C PHE A 61 1.06 1.71 -12.67
N LEU A 62 1.03 2.96 -12.21
CA LEU A 62 1.54 3.34 -10.89
C LEU A 62 0.75 2.68 -9.75
N VAL A 63 -0.57 2.51 -9.88
CA VAL A 63 -1.39 1.79 -8.89
C VAL A 63 -0.96 0.32 -8.82
N ILE A 64 -0.82 -0.35 -9.97
CA ILE A 64 -0.43 -1.77 -10.02
C ILE A 64 0.94 -1.98 -9.39
N ILE A 65 1.93 -1.18 -9.80
CA ILE A 65 3.30 -1.32 -9.29
C ILE A 65 3.41 -0.86 -7.84
N GLY A 66 2.73 0.23 -7.47
CA GLY A 66 2.75 0.80 -6.13
C GLY A 66 2.18 -0.15 -5.08
N GLU A 67 1.07 -0.83 -5.34
CA GLU A 67 0.56 -1.85 -4.41
C GLU A 67 1.45 -3.09 -4.38
N SER A 68 1.93 -3.54 -5.55
CA SER A 68 2.68 -4.79 -5.65
C SER A 68 4.09 -4.69 -5.08
N LEU A 69 4.91 -3.79 -5.62
CA LEU A 69 6.28 -3.61 -5.16
C LEU A 69 6.33 -2.81 -3.87
N GLY A 70 5.42 -1.86 -3.67
CA GLY A 70 5.37 -1.07 -2.44
C GLY A 70 5.04 -1.92 -1.22
N SER A 71 4.15 -2.91 -1.32
CA SER A 71 3.88 -3.82 -0.19
C SER A 71 5.08 -4.69 0.16
N VAL A 72 5.79 -5.24 -0.84
CA VAL A 72 7.02 -6.00 -0.61
C VAL A 72 8.11 -5.12 0.01
N ALA A 73 8.33 -3.93 -0.55
CA ALA A 73 9.30 -2.97 -0.01
C ALA A 73 8.94 -2.59 1.44
N LEU A 74 7.66 -2.41 1.75
CA LEU A 74 7.18 -2.11 3.09
C LEU A 74 7.44 -3.28 4.08
N VAL A 75 7.20 -4.52 3.68
CA VAL A 75 7.53 -5.71 4.49
C VAL A 75 9.02 -5.83 4.76
N LEU A 76 9.88 -5.43 3.81
CA LEU A 76 11.32 -5.39 4.03
C LEU A 76 11.77 -4.17 4.86
N GLY A 77 10.90 -3.16 5.00
CA GLY A 77 11.26 -1.88 5.58
C GLY A 77 12.27 -1.13 4.71
N PHE A 78 12.09 -1.17 3.39
CA PHE A 78 12.89 -0.46 2.40
C PHE A 78 12.10 0.72 1.83
N LEU A 79 12.71 1.91 1.89
CA LEU A 79 12.07 3.18 1.56
C LEU A 79 10.70 3.31 2.23
N THR A 80 10.61 2.97 3.52
CA THR A 80 9.36 2.75 4.26
C THR A 80 8.42 3.94 4.14
N LYS A 81 8.93 5.17 4.31
CA LYS A 81 8.12 6.39 4.21
C LYS A 81 7.52 6.56 2.82
N PHE A 82 8.30 6.29 1.77
CA PHE A 82 7.84 6.38 0.39
C PHE A 82 6.84 5.27 0.05
N SER A 83 7.14 4.03 0.41
CA SER A 83 6.27 2.87 0.19
C SER A 83 4.92 3.03 0.92
N ALA A 84 4.95 3.48 2.18
CA ALA A 84 3.75 3.76 2.96
C ALA A 84 2.93 4.91 2.38
N LEU A 85 3.57 5.99 1.92
CA LEU A 85 2.89 7.11 1.26
C LEU A 85 2.23 6.66 -0.05
N SER A 86 2.94 5.89 -0.87
CA SER A 86 2.42 5.34 -2.12
C SER A 86 1.16 4.50 -1.87
N ILE A 87 1.22 3.54 -0.94
CA ILE A 87 0.06 2.73 -0.53
C ILE A 87 -1.07 3.62 0.00
N GLY A 88 -0.76 4.61 0.84
CA GLY A 88 -1.75 5.51 1.42
C GLY A 88 -2.53 6.31 0.36
N ILE A 89 -1.83 6.84 -0.65
CA ILE A 89 -2.45 7.55 -1.78
C ILE A 89 -3.34 6.61 -2.59
N ILE A 90 -2.89 5.37 -2.82
CA ILE A 90 -3.68 4.38 -3.57
C ILE A 90 -4.95 4.00 -2.79
N MET A 91 -4.83 3.76 -1.48
CA MET A 91 -5.97 3.48 -0.61
C MET A 91 -6.94 4.66 -0.53
N LEU A 92 -6.43 5.90 -0.55
CA LEU A 92 -7.26 7.10 -0.63
C LEU A 92 -8.06 7.14 -1.93
N GLY A 93 -7.41 6.88 -3.07
CA GLY A 93 -8.07 6.79 -4.36
C GLY A 93 -9.14 5.70 -4.39
N ALA A 94 -8.81 4.49 -3.92
CA ALA A 94 -9.76 3.39 -3.85
C ALA A 94 -10.97 3.73 -2.95
N ALA A 95 -10.73 4.28 -1.75
CA ALA A 95 -11.78 4.67 -0.82
C ALA A 95 -12.79 5.65 -1.45
N PHE A 96 -12.29 6.73 -2.06
CA PHE A 96 -13.15 7.83 -2.50
C PHE A 96 -13.69 7.67 -3.92
N LEU A 97 -12.96 7.00 -4.81
CA LEU A 97 -13.36 6.85 -6.22
C LEU A 97 -14.14 5.55 -6.47
N VAL A 98 -13.93 4.52 -5.66
CA VAL A 98 -14.52 3.18 -5.89
C VAL A 98 -15.50 2.80 -4.78
N HIS A 99 -15.10 2.96 -3.52
CA HIS A 99 -15.84 2.37 -2.39
C HIS A 99 -16.86 3.31 -1.73
N ARG A 100 -16.68 4.64 -1.85
CA ARG A 100 -17.60 5.63 -1.28
C ARG A 100 -19.08 5.41 -1.64
N PRO A 101 -19.47 5.05 -2.87
CA PRO A 101 -20.87 4.79 -3.21
C PRO A 101 -21.49 3.60 -2.45
N ASN A 102 -20.67 2.68 -1.93
CA ASN A 102 -21.11 1.52 -1.15
C ASN A 102 -21.25 1.83 0.35
N GLY A 103 -20.87 3.03 0.80
CA GLY A 103 -20.96 3.42 2.21
C GLY A 103 -19.72 3.05 3.04
N PHE A 104 -19.89 3.01 4.36
CA PHE A 104 -18.77 2.85 5.29
C PHE A 104 -18.37 1.38 5.49
N PHE A 105 -19.33 0.51 5.81
CA PHE A 105 -19.07 -0.84 6.30
C PHE A 105 -18.64 -1.82 5.23
N ILE A 106 -17.72 -2.72 5.58
CA ILE A 106 -17.39 -3.91 4.76
C ILE A 106 -18.65 -4.79 4.59
N ASN A 107 -18.79 -5.39 3.41
CA ASN A 107 -19.93 -6.20 3.00
C ASN A 107 -19.79 -7.67 3.44
N TRP A 108 -19.50 -7.90 4.72
CA TRP A 108 -19.21 -9.23 5.28
C TRP A 108 -20.23 -10.32 4.93
N PHE A 109 -21.51 -9.96 4.81
CA PHE A 109 -22.61 -10.89 4.57
C PHE A 109 -23.24 -10.78 3.18
N GLY A 110 -22.66 -9.99 2.27
CA GLY A 110 -23.20 -9.81 0.92
C GLY A 110 -24.49 -8.99 0.83
N ALA A 111 -24.89 -8.28 1.89
CA ALA A 111 -26.10 -7.47 1.94
C ALA A 111 -25.99 -6.11 1.21
N GLN A 112 -24.77 -5.69 0.88
CA GLN A 112 -24.46 -4.44 0.18
C GLN A 112 -24.11 -4.71 -1.30
N LYS A 113 -24.16 -3.65 -2.13
CA LYS A 113 -23.82 -3.72 -3.56
C LYS A 113 -22.32 -3.95 -3.82
N GLY A 114 -21.49 -3.67 -2.82
CA GLY A 114 -20.04 -3.83 -2.87
C GLY A 114 -19.43 -3.50 -1.51
N GLU A 115 -18.11 -3.60 -1.40
CA GLU A 115 -17.38 -3.29 -0.18
C GLU A 115 -17.40 -1.79 0.13
N GLY A 116 -17.59 -1.43 1.40
CA GLY A 116 -17.44 -0.06 1.90
C GLY A 116 -15.99 0.38 2.10
N MET A 117 -15.81 1.60 2.62
CA MET A 117 -14.48 2.24 2.75
C MET A 117 -13.72 1.94 4.06
N GLU A 118 -14.32 1.25 5.03
CA GLU A 118 -13.73 0.96 6.36
C GLU A 118 -12.30 0.39 6.30
N PHE A 119 -12.07 -0.65 5.48
CA PHE A 119 -10.74 -1.24 5.27
C PHE A 119 -9.69 -0.21 4.83
N HIS A 120 -10.05 0.66 3.88
CA HIS A 120 -9.14 1.63 3.30
C HIS A 120 -8.71 2.67 4.32
N LEU A 121 -9.61 3.07 5.23
CA LEU A 121 -9.30 4.03 6.28
C LEU A 121 -8.28 3.46 7.28
N LEU A 122 -8.40 2.17 7.63
CA LEU A 122 -7.41 1.51 8.47
C LEU A 122 -6.03 1.48 7.79
N ALA A 123 -6.00 1.13 6.50
CA ALA A 123 -4.77 1.12 5.73
C ALA A 123 -4.14 2.53 5.62
N ILE A 124 -4.94 3.57 5.39
CA ILE A 124 -4.49 4.97 5.37
C ILE A 124 -3.91 5.38 6.72
N GLY A 125 -4.57 5.03 7.83
CA GLY A 125 -4.07 5.33 9.18
C GLY A 125 -2.71 4.70 9.45
N LEU A 126 -2.53 3.42 9.10
CA LEU A 126 -1.24 2.71 9.19
C LEU A 126 -0.17 3.35 8.30
N SER A 127 -0.54 3.71 7.07
CA SER A 127 0.35 4.42 6.14
C SER A 127 0.84 5.75 6.72
N ILE A 128 -0.05 6.57 7.28
CA ILE A 128 0.31 7.86 7.89
C ILE A 128 1.28 7.65 9.06
N ALA A 129 0.99 6.68 9.93
CA ALA A 129 1.89 6.36 11.04
C ALA A 129 3.30 6.02 10.54
N LEU A 130 3.42 5.17 9.52
CA LEU A 130 4.71 4.77 8.93
C LEU A 130 5.44 5.89 8.18
N VAL A 131 4.70 6.82 7.55
CA VAL A 131 5.30 8.03 6.95
C VAL A 131 5.96 8.89 8.03
N ILE A 132 5.33 9.00 9.19
CA ILE A 132 5.85 9.79 10.32
C ILE A 132 7.02 9.06 11.00
N THR A 133 6.89 7.76 11.27
CA THR A 133 7.84 7.01 12.11
C THR A 133 9.01 6.38 11.34
N GLY A 134 8.88 6.14 10.03
CA GLY A 134 9.84 5.35 9.24
C GLY A 134 9.71 3.83 9.47
N GLY A 135 10.76 3.07 9.12
CA GLY A 135 10.77 1.60 9.08
C GLY A 135 10.96 0.84 10.39
N GLY A 136 11.47 1.47 11.45
CA GLY A 136 11.69 0.86 12.75
C GLY A 136 12.83 -0.17 12.78
N ALA A 137 12.88 -0.95 13.85
CA ALA A 137 13.79 -2.08 13.99
C ALA A 137 13.64 -3.10 12.83
N PHE A 138 14.76 -3.77 12.52
CA PHE A 138 14.86 -4.81 11.48
C PHE A 138 14.46 -4.33 10.07
N SER A 139 14.45 -3.02 9.82
CA SER A 139 14.20 -2.46 8.50
C SER A 139 15.50 -2.31 7.72
N VAL A 140 15.41 -2.45 6.39
CA VAL A 140 16.54 -2.10 5.51
C VAL A 140 16.91 -0.63 5.66
N ASP A 141 15.92 0.26 5.88
CA ASP A 141 16.15 1.68 6.15
C ASP A 141 17.06 1.90 7.37
N TYR A 142 16.80 1.20 8.48
CA TYR A 142 17.64 1.29 9.68
C TYR A 142 19.07 0.81 9.42
N PHE A 143 19.23 -0.29 8.69
CA PHE A 143 20.55 -0.78 8.28
C PHE A 143 21.29 0.24 7.40
N LEU A 144 20.63 0.79 6.38
CA LEU A 144 21.23 1.79 5.48
C LEU A 144 21.56 3.09 6.20
N GLN A 145 20.70 3.53 7.12
CA GLN A 145 20.96 4.70 7.96
C GLN A 145 22.25 4.53 8.76
N SER A 146 22.47 3.35 9.36
CA SER A 146 23.69 3.06 10.11
C SER A 146 24.96 3.13 9.27
N LEU A 147 24.88 2.81 7.97
CA LEU A 147 26.04 2.89 7.06
C LEU A 147 26.35 4.33 6.63
N ILE A 148 25.36 5.21 6.61
CA ILE A 148 25.52 6.62 6.17
C ILE A 148 26.06 7.49 7.30
N THR A 149 25.73 7.16 8.56
CA THR A 149 26.11 7.96 9.73
C THR A 149 27.47 7.57 10.33
N ASN A 150 28.13 6.53 9.80
CA ASN A 150 29.50 6.13 10.15
C ASN A 150 30.51 6.69 9.14
#